data_AF-A0A7W1LCQ1-F1
#
_entry.id   AF-A0A7W1LCQ1-F1
#
_cell.length_a   1.000
_cell.length_b   1.000
_cell.length_c   1.000
_cell.angle_alpha   90.00
_cell.angle_beta   90.00
_cell.angle_gamma   90.00
#
_symmetry.space_group_name_H-M   'P 1'
#
loop_
_entity.id
_entity.type
_entity.pdbx_description
1 polymer ?
#
loop_
_entity_poly.entity_id
_entity_poly.type
_entity_poly.pdbx_seq_one_letter_code
_entity_poly.pdbx_strand_id
1 'polypeptide(L)' 'GYQTGEWILLDYGDFIVHIFEQKAREFYDLERLWRDAKRVEIPKEV' A
#
# COMPACT_ATOMS: atom_id res chain seq x y z
N GLY A 1 -10.26 -10.79 -0.15
CA GLY A 1 -9.80 -9.73 0.76
C GLY A 1 -10.07 -10.08 2.21
N TYR A 2 -11.34 -10.04 2.65
CA TYR A 2 -11.69 -10.26 4.07
C TYR A 2 -11.55 -11.71 4.60
N GLN A 3 -11.37 -12.70 3.73
CA GLN A 3 -11.36 -14.11 4.15
C GLN A 3 -10.01 -14.59 4.71
N THR A 4 -8.91 -13.87 4.47
CA THR A 4 -7.59 -14.16 5.06
C THR A 4 -6.92 -12.96 5.75
N GLY A 5 -7.40 -11.73 5.52
CA GLY A 5 -6.85 -10.52 6.18
C GLY A 5 -5.44 -10.13 5.72
N GLU A 6 -4.89 -10.80 4.71
CA GLU A 6 -3.51 -10.63 4.25
C GLU A 6 -3.31 -9.37 3.40
N TRP A 7 -4.38 -8.86 2.78
CA TRP A 7 -4.36 -7.62 2.01
C TRP A 7 -5.71 -6.90 2.10
N ILE A 8 -5.68 -5.67 2.60
CA ILE A 8 -6.78 -4.72 2.62
C ILE A 8 -6.45 -3.56 1.67
N LEU A 9 -7.43 -3.19 0.85
CA LEU A 9 -7.37 -2.05 -0.07
C LEU A 9 -8.36 -0.98 0.41
N LEU A 10 -7.89 0.25 0.57
CA LEU A 10 -8.74 1.41 0.85
C LEU A 10 -8.65 2.38 -0.32
N ASP A 11 -9.80 2.75 -0.87
CA ASP A 11 -9.91 3.66 -2.01
C ASP A 11 -10.57 4.98 -1.56
N TYR A 12 -9.88 6.08 -1.79
CA TYR A 12 -10.33 7.44 -1.47
C TYR A 12 -10.53 8.31 -2.73
N GLY A 13 -10.50 7.72 -3.93
CA GLY A 13 -10.59 8.42 -5.20
C GLY A 13 -9.28 9.09 -5.62
N ASP A 14 -8.74 9.96 -4.77
CA ASP A 14 -7.50 10.71 -5.05
C ASP A 14 -6.23 9.90 -4.72
N PHE A 15 -6.33 8.93 -3.80
CA PHE A 15 -5.25 8.02 -3.45
C PHE A 15 -5.78 6.67 -2.96
N ILE A 16 -4.92 5.66 -3.02
CA ILE A 16 -5.23 4.28 -2.61
C ILE A 16 -4.22 3.85 -1.56
N VAL A 17 -4.72 3.25 -0.47
CA VAL A 17 -3.88 2.67 0.58
C VAL A 17 -3.91 1.16 0.48
N HIS A 18 -2.71 0.56 0.44
CA HIS A 18 -2.54 -0.88 0.47
C HIS A 18 -2.00 -1.29 1.84
N ILE A 19 -2.78 -2.05 2.59
CA ILE A 19 -2.37 -2.61 3.89
C ILE A 19 -2.14 -4.10 3.69
N PHE A 20 -0.91 -4.54 3.91
CA PHE A 20 -0.48 -5.92 3.70
C PHE A 20 -0.01 -6.58 5.00
N GLU A 21 -0.25 -7.87 5.13
CA GLU A 21 0.57 -8.75 5.97
C GLU A 21 1.97 -8.88 5.33
N GLN A 22 3.01 -9.10 6.14
CA GLN A 22 4.40 -9.03 5.67
C GLN A 22 4.70 -10.00 4.51
N LYS A 23 4.28 -11.26 4.59
CA LYS A 23 4.52 -12.26 3.54
C LYS A 23 3.79 -11.90 2.26
N ALA A 24 2.58 -11.35 2.38
CA ALA A 24 1.84 -10.86 1.21
C ALA A 24 2.57 -9.69 0.53
N ARG A 25 3.12 -8.74 1.30
CA ARG A 25 3.91 -7.62 0.75
C ARG A 25 5.13 -8.11 -0.03
N GLU A 26 5.85 -9.09 0.52
CA GLU A 26 7.02 -9.69 -0.13
C GLU A 26 6.64 -10.49 -1.38
N PHE A 27 5.51 -11.21 -1.36
CA PHE A 27 5.03 -11.99 -2.50
C PHE A 27 4.59 -11.11 -3.67
N TYR A 28 3.81 -10.06 -3.40
CA TYR A 28 3.30 -9.17 -4.44
C TYR A 28 4.31 -8.13 -4.90
N ASP A 29 5.22 -7.69 -4.02
CA ASP A 29 6.32 -6.76 -4.30
C ASP A 29 5.90 -5.55 -5.16
N LEU A 30 4.73 -4.97 -4.85
CA LEU A 30 4.18 -3.85 -5.62
C LEU A 30 5.10 -2.64 -5.62
N GLU A 31 5.96 -2.52 -4.60
CA GLU A 31 6.99 -1.49 -4.53
C GLU A 31 7.87 -1.44 -5.77
N ARG A 32 8.13 -2.58 -6.44
CA ARG A 32 8.85 -2.62 -7.71
C ARG A 32 8.23 -1.75 -8.79
N LEU A 33 6.90 -1.73 -8.87
CA LEU A 33 6.17 -0.97 -9.88
C LEU A 33 6.29 0.54 -9.63
N TRP A 34 6.41 0.94 -8.37
CA TRP A 34 6.44 2.33 -7.95
C TRP A 34 7.85 2.86 -7.65
N ARG A 35 8.91 2.12 -8.01
CA ARG A 35 10.31 2.51 -7.68
C ARG A 35 10.70 3.87 -8.22
N ASP A 36 10.18 4.22 -9.40
CA ASP A 36 10.48 5.49 -10.08
C ASP A 36 9.50 6.61 -9.70
N ALA A 37 8.49 6.31 -8.87
CA ALA A 37 7.51 7.30 -8.44
C ALA A 37 8.15 8.30 -7.46
N LYS A 38 7.81 9.59 -7.62
CA LYS A 38 8.27 10.63 -6.70
C LYS A 38 7.75 10.34 -5.28
N ARG A 39 8.65 10.26 -4.31
CA ARG A 39 8.30 10.19 -2.89
C ARG A 39 7.72 11.54 -2.45
N VAL A 40 6.54 11.50 -1.87
CA VAL A 40 5.89 12.66 -1.25
C VAL A 40 6.12 12.55 0.25
N GLU A 41 6.70 13.57 0.86
CA GLU A 41 6.80 13.64 2.32
C GLU A 41 5.40 13.86 2.91
N ILE A 42 5.02 13.03 3.88
CA ILE A 42 3.77 13.21 4.61
C ILE A 42 4.04 14.15 5.79
N PRO A 43 3.26 15.24 5.94
CA PRO A 43 3.37 16.13 7.09
C PRO A 43 3.29 15.36 8.41
N LYS A 44 4.06 15.78 9.41
CA LYS A 44 4.15 15.07 10.71
C LYS A 44 2.92 15.24 11.61
N GLU A 45 1.95 16.07 11.25
CA GLU A 45 0.76 16.34 12.05
C GLU A 45 -0.52 16.43 11.19
N VAL A 46 -1.60 15.84 11.71
CA VAL A 46 -3.02 16.18 11.44
C VAL A 46 -3.64 16.70 12.72
#